data_AF-A0A1C3RJE4-F1
#
_entry.id   AF-A0A1C3RJE4-F1
#
_cell.length_a   1.000
_cell.length_b   1.000
_cell.length_c   1.000
_cell.angle_alpha   90.00
_cell.angle_beta   90.00
_cell.angle_gamma   90.00
#
_symmetry.space_group_name_H-M   'P 1'
#
loop_
_entity.id
_entity.type
_entity.pdbx_description
1 polymer ?
#
loop_
_entity_poly.entity_id
_entity_poly.type
_entity_poly.pdbx_seq_one_letter_code
_entity_poly.pdbx_strand_id
1 'polypeptide(L)'
;MSPNLEDFLTREERRRNRSLSKRFRAWLSSEKAQNQIEKLERALAKSGGESTAVQLLKKAEEAYKADDAYKRQDAKRKKSLKQFKQAFEDWLSSDRGQPYQKAILIGQTDEAKEMARLDAEKAFARANPHLLPDDYRDASKTRIRPVRHAFAKGVEELTFDVIEPGLNQLGLVGANILRNWDKIVGSALAQNTRPERVTFPPKGRTNGTLFIKARQGFNTIIQHNSNQIVFRINSHFGFKAITEVRISKRYYDESSTTGEKIAHNVLAARIQPANELNPQTAKLVNQIKDKEMKKAFEELGKLIKARNG
;
A
#
# COMPACT_ATOMS: atom_id res chain seq x y z
N MET A 1 12.06 3.29 -28.55
CA MET A 1 13.25 2.55 -28.06
C MET A 1 14.46 3.21 -28.70
N SER A 2 15.47 3.59 -27.92
CA SER A 2 16.63 4.30 -28.48
C SER A 2 17.49 3.39 -29.38
N PRO A 3 18.14 3.92 -30.44
CA PRO A 3 19.02 3.14 -31.33
C PRO A 3 20.19 2.48 -30.57
N ASN A 4 20.70 3.17 -29.54
CA ASN A 4 21.79 2.68 -28.70
C ASN A 4 21.38 1.43 -27.89
N LEU A 5 20.14 1.42 -27.37
CA LEU A 5 19.62 0.24 -26.67
C LEU A 5 19.42 -0.94 -27.63
N GLU A 6 18.89 -0.70 -28.83
CA GLU A 6 18.67 -1.78 -29.81
C GLU A 6 19.99 -2.40 -30.28
N ASP A 7 21.01 -1.58 -30.50
CA ASP A 7 22.36 -2.06 -30.83
C ASP A 7 23.01 -2.83 -29.67
N PHE A 8 22.81 -2.41 -28.42
CA PHE A 8 23.21 -3.19 -27.25
C PHE A 8 22.52 -4.55 -27.19
N LEU A 9 21.20 -4.61 -27.45
CA LEU A 9 20.44 -5.85 -27.45
C LEU A 9 20.93 -6.83 -28.53
N THR A 10 21.19 -6.35 -29.75
CA THR A 10 21.70 -7.20 -30.83
C THR A 10 23.12 -7.71 -30.55
N ARG A 11 23.99 -6.89 -29.93
CA ARG A 11 25.31 -7.32 -29.44
C ARG A 11 25.21 -8.39 -28.35
N GLU A 12 24.33 -8.20 -27.38
CA GLU A 12 24.12 -9.18 -26.30
C GLU A 12 23.53 -10.50 -26.80
N GLU A 13 22.65 -10.50 -27.80
CA GLU A 13 22.14 -11.72 -28.43
C GLU A 13 23.25 -12.55 -29.07
N ARG A 14 24.17 -11.89 -29.78
CA ARG A 14 25.35 -12.55 -30.36
C ARG A 14 26.25 -13.11 -29.27
N ARG A 15 26.49 -12.35 -28.19
CA ARG A 15 27.34 -12.79 -27.06
C ARG A 15 26.76 -13.98 -26.31
N ARG A 16 25.44 -14.03 -26.10
CA ARG A 16 24.77 -15.09 -25.33
C ARG A 16 24.47 -16.36 -26.15
N ASN A 17 24.70 -16.33 -27.46
CA ASN A 17 24.33 -17.37 -28.42
C ASN A 17 22.88 -17.88 -28.20
N ARG A 18 21.99 -16.95 -27.83
CA ARG A 18 20.59 -17.20 -27.53
C ARG A 18 19.81 -15.96 -27.94
N SER A 19 18.82 -16.12 -28.82
CA SER A 19 17.95 -15.02 -29.20
C SER A 19 17.13 -14.54 -28.00
N LEU A 20 17.05 -13.22 -27.84
CA LEU A 20 16.06 -12.62 -26.98
C LEU A 20 14.70 -12.89 -27.63
N SER A 21 13.76 -13.44 -26.86
CA SER A 21 12.44 -13.80 -27.39
C SER A 21 11.81 -12.61 -28.14
N LYS A 22 11.26 -12.83 -29.34
CA LYS A 22 10.52 -11.79 -30.09
C LYS A 22 9.43 -11.14 -29.22
N ARG A 23 8.84 -11.92 -28.31
CA ARG A 23 7.85 -11.46 -27.32
C ARG A 23 8.46 -10.57 -26.24
N PHE A 24 9.72 -10.81 -25.85
CA PHE A 24 10.45 -9.96 -24.91
C PHE A 24 10.76 -8.61 -25.53
N ARG A 25 11.20 -8.56 -26.80
CA ARG A 25 11.36 -7.28 -27.52
C ARG A 25 10.05 -6.50 -27.63
N ALA A 26 8.97 -7.18 -28.01
CA ALA A 26 7.64 -6.56 -28.03
C ALA A 26 7.19 -6.07 -26.63
N TRP A 27 7.58 -6.77 -25.58
CA TRP A 27 7.34 -6.32 -24.20
C TRP A 27 8.19 -5.12 -23.82
N LEU A 28 9.47 -5.07 -24.23
CA LEU A 28 10.32 -3.89 -24.06
C LEU A 28 9.80 -2.67 -24.82
N SER A 29 9.05 -2.84 -25.91
CA SER A 29 8.36 -1.71 -26.56
C SER A 29 7.06 -1.28 -25.86
N SER A 30 6.60 -2.01 -24.85
CA SER A 30 5.36 -1.68 -24.12
C SER A 30 5.57 -0.65 -23.03
N GLU A 31 4.53 0.12 -22.71
CA GLU A 31 4.52 1.12 -21.62
C GLU A 31 4.95 0.52 -20.28
N LYS A 32 4.57 -0.74 -20.02
CA LYS A 32 4.93 -1.45 -18.79
C LYS A 32 6.43 -1.64 -18.58
N ALA A 33 7.21 -1.64 -19.66
CA ALA A 33 8.66 -1.82 -19.59
C ALA A 33 9.43 -0.49 -19.53
N GLN A 34 8.75 0.66 -19.56
CA GLN A 34 9.41 1.98 -19.58
C GLN A 34 10.44 2.16 -18.45
N ASN A 35 10.10 1.76 -17.22
CA ASN A 35 11.03 1.82 -16.09
C ASN A 35 12.28 0.95 -16.27
N GLN A 36 12.19 -0.15 -17.01
CA GLN A 36 13.33 -1.01 -17.31
C GLN A 36 14.16 -0.44 -18.45
N ILE A 37 13.49 0.13 -19.48
CA ILE A 37 14.13 0.84 -20.59
C ILE A 37 14.95 2.01 -20.04
N GLU A 38 14.36 2.86 -19.20
CA GLU A 38 15.03 4.04 -18.65
C GLU A 38 16.26 3.65 -17.82
N LYS A 39 16.18 2.56 -17.04
CA LYS A 39 17.33 2.03 -16.30
C LYS A 39 18.44 1.53 -17.23
N LEU A 40 18.08 0.84 -18.30
CA LEU A 40 19.04 0.35 -19.30
C LEU A 40 19.70 1.52 -20.05
N GLU A 41 18.92 2.51 -20.49
CA GLU A 41 19.41 3.70 -21.17
C GLU A 41 20.33 4.53 -20.27
N ARG A 42 19.98 4.73 -19.00
CA ARG A 42 20.84 5.38 -18.00
C ARG A 42 22.14 4.63 -17.74
N ALA A 43 22.12 3.30 -17.79
CA ALA A 43 23.31 2.49 -17.62
C ALA A 43 24.22 2.57 -18.85
N LEU A 44 23.65 2.55 -20.06
CA LEU A 44 24.38 2.67 -21.32
C LEU A 44 24.95 4.07 -21.57
N ALA A 45 24.35 5.11 -20.99
CA ALA A 45 24.87 6.48 -21.05
C ALA A 45 26.16 6.68 -20.24
N LYS A 46 26.50 5.77 -19.31
CA LYS A 46 27.72 5.85 -18.50
C LYS A 46 28.88 5.10 -19.17
N SER A 47 30.07 5.70 -19.20
CA SER A 47 31.27 5.03 -19.70
C SER A 47 31.58 3.79 -18.84
N GLY A 48 31.83 2.64 -19.48
CA GLY A 48 32.01 1.35 -18.80
C GLY A 48 30.76 0.71 -18.20
N GLY A 49 29.56 1.28 -18.45
CA GLY A 49 28.28 0.80 -17.92
C GLY A 49 27.75 -0.51 -18.53
N GLU A 50 28.45 -1.12 -19.49
CA GLU A 50 28.01 -2.35 -20.18
C GLU A 50 27.71 -3.50 -19.20
N SER A 51 28.58 -3.74 -18.21
CA SER A 51 28.36 -4.79 -17.20
C SER A 51 27.09 -4.55 -16.39
N THR A 52 26.82 -3.29 -16.01
CA THR A 52 25.58 -2.94 -15.30
C THR A 52 24.35 -3.07 -16.19
N ALA A 53 24.46 -2.76 -17.48
CA ALA A 53 23.38 -2.93 -18.44
C ALA A 53 23.04 -4.43 -18.63
N VAL A 54 24.03 -5.32 -18.64
CA VAL A 54 23.85 -6.77 -18.70
C VAL A 54 23.06 -7.29 -17.50
N GLN A 55 23.38 -6.84 -16.28
CA GLN A 55 22.65 -7.22 -15.06
C GLN A 55 21.21 -6.70 -15.06
N LEU A 56 21.01 -5.45 -15.48
CA LEU A 56 19.67 -4.86 -15.62
C LEU A 56 18.84 -5.58 -16.67
N LEU A 57 19.45 -6.04 -17.75
CA LEU A 57 18.77 -6.80 -18.79
C LEU A 57 18.30 -8.16 -18.26
N LYS A 58 19.10 -8.84 -17.43
CA LYS A 58 18.67 -10.08 -16.76
C LYS A 58 17.47 -9.85 -15.85
N LYS A 59 17.47 -8.75 -15.07
CA LYS A 59 16.32 -8.35 -14.24
C LYS A 59 15.09 -8.03 -15.10
N ALA A 60 15.28 -7.39 -16.26
CA ALA A 60 14.20 -7.13 -17.20
C ALA A 60 13.61 -8.43 -17.78
N GLU A 61 14.44 -9.44 -18.10
CA GLU A 61 13.97 -10.76 -18.52
C GLU A 61 13.16 -11.48 -17.43
N GLU A 62 13.58 -11.40 -16.17
CA GLU A 62 12.84 -11.95 -15.03
C GLU A 62 11.49 -11.25 -14.86
N ALA A 63 11.46 -9.92 -14.97
CA ALA A 63 10.23 -9.14 -14.95
C ALA A 63 9.28 -9.51 -16.12
N TYR A 64 9.83 -9.71 -17.32
CA TYR A 64 9.06 -10.19 -18.46
C TYR A 64 8.48 -11.59 -18.23
N LYS A 65 9.28 -12.53 -17.70
CA LYS A 65 8.81 -13.89 -17.38
C LYS A 65 7.65 -13.84 -16.38
N ALA A 66 7.71 -12.95 -15.40
CA ALA A 66 6.61 -12.73 -14.45
C ALA A 66 5.35 -12.18 -15.13
N ASP A 67 5.46 -11.14 -15.99
CA ASP A 67 4.32 -10.58 -16.73
C ASP A 67 3.73 -11.60 -17.72
N ASP A 68 4.55 -12.38 -18.41
CA ASP A 68 4.10 -13.42 -19.35
C ASP A 68 3.41 -14.58 -18.61
N ALA A 69 3.92 -14.98 -17.44
CA ALA A 69 3.25 -15.96 -16.58
C ALA A 69 1.88 -15.44 -16.10
N TYR A 70 1.82 -14.18 -15.65
CA TYR A 70 0.57 -13.53 -15.27
C TYR A 70 -0.43 -13.50 -16.44
N LYS A 71 0.00 -13.09 -17.64
CA LYS A 71 -0.86 -13.07 -18.84
C LYS A 71 -1.41 -14.44 -19.19
N ARG A 72 -0.61 -15.51 -19.05
CA ARG A 72 -1.07 -16.88 -19.27
C ARG A 72 -2.12 -17.29 -18.24
N GLN A 73 -1.93 -16.94 -16.98
CA GLN A 73 -2.92 -17.20 -15.92
C GLN A 73 -4.21 -16.41 -16.17
N ASP A 74 -4.11 -15.11 -16.48
CA ASP A 74 -5.27 -14.26 -16.78
C ASP A 74 -6.05 -14.76 -18.02
N ALA A 75 -5.36 -15.19 -19.07
CA ALA A 75 -6.01 -15.77 -20.25
C ALA A 75 -6.76 -17.07 -19.92
N LYS A 76 -6.17 -17.95 -19.10
CA LYS A 76 -6.84 -19.16 -18.59
C LYS A 76 -8.08 -18.79 -17.77
N ARG A 77 -7.94 -17.83 -16.85
CA ARG A 77 -9.03 -17.32 -16.02
C ARG A 77 -10.18 -16.76 -16.85
N LYS A 78 -9.88 -15.93 -17.85
CA LYS A 78 -10.88 -15.38 -18.79
C LYS A 78 -11.61 -16.48 -19.55
N LYS A 79 -10.89 -17.51 -19.99
CA LYS A 79 -11.50 -18.68 -20.65
C LYS A 79 -12.45 -19.42 -19.71
N SER A 80 -12.03 -19.71 -18.48
CA SER A 80 -12.90 -20.36 -17.49
C SER A 80 -14.10 -19.50 -17.10
N LEU A 81 -13.94 -18.18 -16.97
CA LEU A 81 -15.05 -17.27 -16.68
C LEU A 81 -16.07 -17.23 -17.82
N LYS A 82 -15.59 -17.26 -19.08
CA LYS A 82 -16.47 -17.35 -20.24
C LYS A 82 -17.27 -18.65 -20.23
N GLN A 83 -16.61 -19.78 -19.96
CA GLN A 83 -17.26 -21.09 -19.83
C GLN A 83 -18.27 -21.12 -18.68
N PHE A 84 -17.91 -20.56 -17.51
CA PHE A 84 -18.79 -20.45 -16.37
C PHE A 84 -20.05 -19.63 -16.69
N LYS A 85 -19.88 -18.45 -17.32
CA LYS A 85 -21.00 -17.59 -17.71
C LYS A 85 -21.93 -18.30 -18.69
N GLN A 86 -21.36 -18.97 -19.70
CA GLN A 86 -22.17 -19.72 -20.67
C GLN A 86 -22.97 -20.83 -19.97
N ALA A 87 -22.32 -21.64 -19.14
CA ALA A 87 -22.98 -22.71 -18.40
C ALA A 87 -24.02 -22.19 -17.39
N PHE A 88 -23.80 -21.00 -16.83
CA PHE A 88 -24.75 -20.35 -15.92
C PHE A 88 -26.02 -19.91 -16.66
N GLU A 89 -25.90 -19.28 -17.82
CA GLU A 89 -27.06 -18.90 -18.65
C GLU A 89 -27.83 -20.14 -19.13
N ASP A 90 -27.12 -21.18 -19.56
CA ASP A 90 -27.74 -22.48 -19.91
C ASP A 90 -28.49 -23.07 -18.71
N TRP A 91 -27.92 -22.99 -17.50
CA TRP A 91 -28.55 -23.46 -16.27
C TRP A 91 -29.77 -22.63 -15.84
N LEU A 92 -29.75 -21.30 -16.04
CA LEU A 92 -30.90 -20.45 -15.76
C LEU A 92 -32.13 -20.85 -16.61
N SER A 93 -31.90 -21.30 -17.83
CA SER A 93 -32.96 -21.83 -18.71
C SER A 93 -33.47 -23.22 -18.27
N SER A 94 -32.70 -23.95 -17.47
CA SER A 94 -33.05 -25.28 -16.95
C SER A 94 -34.05 -25.21 -15.80
N ASP A 95 -34.79 -26.30 -15.56
CA ASP A 95 -35.82 -26.43 -14.52
C ASP A 95 -35.31 -26.05 -13.10
N ARG A 96 -34.04 -26.35 -12.80
CA ARG A 96 -33.41 -25.98 -11.52
C ARG A 96 -33.10 -24.49 -11.39
N GLY A 97 -32.90 -23.78 -12.50
CA GLY A 97 -32.59 -22.35 -12.55
C GLY A 97 -33.84 -21.46 -12.66
N GLN A 98 -34.95 -22.01 -13.15
CA GLN A 98 -36.25 -21.33 -13.27
C GLN A 98 -36.70 -20.51 -12.04
N PRO A 99 -36.61 -20.99 -10.79
CA PRO A 99 -37.03 -20.18 -9.64
C PRO A 99 -36.20 -18.90 -9.49
N TYR A 100 -34.90 -18.97 -9.81
CA TYR A 100 -34.00 -17.82 -9.78
C TYR A 100 -34.26 -16.87 -10.95
N GLN A 101 -34.52 -17.40 -12.14
CA GLN A 101 -34.90 -16.59 -13.30
C GLN A 101 -36.18 -15.79 -13.03
N LYS A 102 -37.19 -16.42 -12.42
CA LYS A 102 -38.43 -15.74 -11.99
C LYS A 102 -38.15 -14.65 -10.96
N ALA A 103 -37.30 -14.93 -9.95
CA ALA A 103 -36.93 -13.94 -8.95
C ALA A 103 -36.22 -12.70 -9.55
N ILE A 104 -35.36 -12.90 -10.55
CA ILE A 104 -34.71 -11.81 -11.28
C ILE A 104 -35.74 -10.97 -12.05
N LEU A 105 -36.73 -11.60 -12.68
CA LEU A 105 -37.78 -10.89 -13.43
C LEU A 105 -38.75 -10.11 -12.54
N ILE A 106 -39.00 -10.59 -11.31
CA ILE A 106 -39.90 -9.95 -10.34
C ILE A 106 -39.28 -8.68 -9.71
N GLY A 107 -37.95 -8.56 -9.70
CA GLY A 107 -37.26 -7.42 -9.09
C GLY A 107 -37.68 -6.08 -9.71
N GLN A 108 -38.24 -5.17 -8.89
CA GLN A 108 -38.70 -3.85 -9.33
C GLN A 108 -37.54 -2.85 -9.51
N THR A 109 -36.47 -2.98 -8.72
CA THR A 109 -35.27 -2.13 -8.78
C THR A 109 -34.09 -2.87 -9.41
N ASP A 110 -33.17 -2.15 -10.04
CA ASP A 110 -31.98 -2.75 -10.65
C ASP A 110 -31.06 -3.42 -9.62
N GLU A 111 -30.98 -2.85 -8.41
CA GLU A 111 -30.24 -3.45 -7.29
C GLU A 111 -30.83 -4.80 -6.84
N ALA A 112 -32.16 -4.92 -6.83
CA ALA A 112 -32.82 -6.18 -6.48
C ALA A 112 -32.59 -7.26 -7.54
N LYS A 113 -32.57 -6.88 -8.83
CA LYS A 113 -32.26 -7.80 -9.94
C LYS A 113 -30.82 -8.30 -9.85
N GLU A 114 -29.86 -7.41 -9.56
CA GLU A 114 -28.45 -7.78 -9.37
C GLU A 114 -28.25 -8.69 -8.15
N MET A 115 -28.92 -8.41 -7.03
CA MET A 115 -28.86 -9.28 -5.85
C MET A 115 -29.44 -10.67 -6.12
N ALA A 116 -30.58 -10.76 -6.80
CA ALA A 116 -31.17 -12.03 -7.21
C ALA A 116 -30.24 -12.79 -8.18
N ARG A 117 -29.58 -12.09 -9.11
CA ARG A 117 -28.60 -12.69 -10.02
C ARG A 117 -27.38 -13.21 -9.28
N LEU A 118 -26.85 -12.46 -8.31
CA LEU A 118 -25.74 -12.89 -7.47
C LEU A 118 -26.09 -14.13 -6.64
N ASP A 119 -27.30 -14.22 -6.11
CA ASP A 119 -27.73 -15.40 -5.36
C ASP A 119 -27.93 -16.61 -6.27
N ALA A 120 -28.40 -16.41 -7.51
CA ALA A 120 -28.45 -17.44 -8.54
C ALA A 120 -27.04 -17.93 -8.92
N GLU A 121 -26.08 -17.01 -9.13
CA GLU A 121 -24.69 -17.36 -9.44
C GLU A 121 -24.04 -18.13 -8.28
N LYS A 122 -24.30 -17.76 -7.01
CA LYS A 122 -23.82 -18.51 -5.84
C LYS A 122 -24.43 -19.91 -5.77
N ALA A 123 -25.73 -20.06 -6.05
CA ALA A 123 -26.39 -21.37 -6.08
C ALA A 123 -25.80 -22.26 -7.18
N PHE A 124 -25.61 -21.71 -8.38
CA PHE A 124 -24.97 -22.40 -9.50
C PHE A 124 -23.52 -22.80 -9.20
N ALA A 125 -22.74 -21.90 -8.61
CA ALA A 125 -21.36 -22.17 -8.22
C ALA A 125 -21.23 -23.24 -7.12
N ARG A 126 -22.21 -23.34 -6.21
CA ARG A 126 -22.28 -24.44 -5.22
C ARG A 126 -22.59 -25.78 -5.88
N ALA A 127 -23.49 -25.79 -6.88
CA ALA A 127 -23.85 -27.00 -7.62
C ALA A 127 -22.75 -27.46 -8.60
N ASN A 128 -21.99 -26.51 -9.15
CA ASN A 128 -20.93 -26.77 -10.13
C ASN A 128 -19.56 -26.21 -9.71
N PRO A 129 -18.94 -26.73 -8.63
CA PRO A 129 -17.62 -26.25 -8.19
C PRO A 129 -16.53 -26.45 -9.25
N HIS A 130 -16.74 -27.40 -10.16
CA HIS A 130 -15.79 -27.74 -11.20
C HIS A 130 -15.78 -26.74 -12.38
N LEU A 131 -16.72 -25.80 -12.48
CA LEU A 131 -16.70 -24.78 -13.54
C LEU A 131 -16.08 -23.47 -13.08
N LEU A 132 -15.83 -23.33 -11.77
CA LEU A 132 -15.16 -22.17 -11.20
C LEU A 132 -13.69 -22.13 -11.65
N PRO A 133 -13.14 -20.94 -11.98
CA PRO A 133 -11.71 -20.79 -12.23
C PRO A 133 -10.89 -21.31 -11.04
N ASP A 134 -9.67 -21.79 -11.28
CA ASP A 134 -8.83 -22.36 -10.22
C ASP A 134 -8.56 -21.38 -9.06
N ASP A 135 -8.48 -20.07 -9.35
CA ASP A 135 -8.35 -19.02 -8.32
C ASP A 135 -9.57 -18.90 -7.39
N TYR A 136 -10.72 -19.47 -7.79
CA TYR A 136 -11.96 -19.55 -7.01
C TYR A 136 -12.12 -20.91 -6.31
N ARG A 137 -11.31 -21.91 -6.70
CA ARG A 137 -11.25 -23.22 -6.07
C ARG A 137 -10.12 -23.22 -5.06
N ASP A 138 -10.45 -23.02 -3.78
CA ASP A 138 -9.48 -23.23 -2.71
C ASP A 138 -9.35 -24.74 -2.44
N ALA A 139 -8.15 -25.30 -2.58
CA ALA A 139 -7.85 -26.69 -2.24
C ALA A 139 -8.07 -27.00 -0.74
N SER A 140 -8.28 -25.98 0.09
CA SER A 140 -8.43 -26.13 1.53
C SER A 140 -9.87 -26.14 2.05
N LYS A 141 -10.90 -25.77 1.26
CA LYS A 141 -12.35 -25.96 1.51
C LYS A 141 -13.19 -25.13 0.53
N THR A 142 -14.30 -25.70 0.08
CA THR A 142 -15.37 -25.11 -0.76
C THR A 142 -15.92 -23.77 -0.23
N ARG A 143 -15.26 -22.64 -0.55
CA ARG A 143 -15.78 -21.29 -0.33
C ARG A 143 -15.53 -20.45 -1.59
N ILE A 144 -16.62 -20.04 -2.25
CA ILE A 144 -16.59 -19.16 -3.43
C ILE A 144 -16.03 -17.79 -2.99
N ARG A 145 -14.92 -17.34 -3.60
CA ARG A 145 -14.41 -15.96 -3.38
C ARG A 145 -15.24 -14.95 -4.19
N PRO A 146 -15.58 -13.77 -3.63
CA PRO A 146 -16.25 -12.73 -4.41
C PRO A 146 -15.35 -12.23 -5.56
N VAL A 147 -15.97 -11.92 -6.69
CA VAL A 147 -15.32 -11.50 -7.94
C VAL A 147 -14.55 -10.20 -7.69
N ARG A 148 -13.22 -10.22 -7.81
CA ARG A 148 -12.42 -8.99 -7.91
C ARG A 148 -12.68 -8.34 -9.28
N HIS A 149 -13.74 -7.53 -9.37
CA HIS A 149 -13.82 -6.48 -10.37
C HIS A 149 -12.86 -5.37 -9.93
N ALA A 150 -11.84 -5.09 -10.74
CA ALA A 150 -10.96 -3.95 -10.54
C ALA A 150 -11.74 -2.67 -10.90
N PHE A 151 -12.60 -2.23 -10.01
CA PHE A 151 -13.00 -0.82 -9.95
C PHE A 151 -11.89 -0.08 -9.21
N ALA A 152 -11.53 1.11 -9.70
CA ALA A 152 -10.66 2.02 -8.98
C ALA A 152 -11.38 2.50 -7.71
N LYS A 153 -11.25 1.73 -6.63
CA LYS A 153 -11.76 2.05 -5.31
C LYS A 153 -10.79 2.98 -4.59
N GLY A 154 -11.32 3.96 -3.87
CA GLY A 154 -10.53 4.89 -3.07
C GLY A 154 -9.67 4.17 -2.04
N VAL A 155 -8.56 4.81 -1.65
CA VAL A 155 -7.52 4.29 -0.73
C VAL A 155 -8.07 3.84 0.64
N GLU A 156 -9.30 4.23 0.97
CA GLU A 156 -9.98 3.87 2.21
C GLU A 156 -10.61 2.46 2.19
N GLU A 157 -10.84 1.89 1.01
CA GLU A 157 -11.50 0.59 0.83
C GLU A 157 -10.55 -0.53 0.35
N LEU A 158 -9.24 -0.22 0.24
CA LEU A 158 -8.20 -1.19 -0.06
C LEU A 158 -8.03 -2.16 1.11
N THR A 159 -8.79 -3.24 1.09
CA THR A 159 -8.47 -4.44 1.86
C THR A 159 -7.10 -4.98 1.42
N PHE A 160 -6.38 -5.61 2.36
CA PHE A 160 -4.99 -6.10 2.35
C PHE A 160 -4.54 -6.94 1.15
N ASP A 161 -5.44 -7.20 0.23
CA ASP A 161 -5.38 -8.20 -0.83
C ASP A 161 -4.87 -7.64 -2.18
N VAL A 162 -4.68 -6.31 -2.28
CA VAL A 162 -4.40 -5.60 -3.55
C VAL A 162 -3.19 -4.64 -3.51
N ILE A 163 -2.44 -4.52 -2.40
CA ILE A 163 -1.37 -3.51 -2.32
C ILE A 163 -0.02 -4.08 -2.79
N GLU A 164 0.69 -3.25 -3.55
CA GLU A 164 1.92 -3.47 -4.34
C GLU A 164 2.98 -4.44 -3.78
N PRO A 165 3.77 -5.11 -4.66
CA PRO A 165 4.80 -6.10 -4.29
C PRO A 165 6.01 -5.55 -3.50
N GLY A 166 5.98 -4.29 -3.04
CA GLY A 166 7.02 -3.66 -2.22
C GLY A 166 6.73 -3.62 -0.71
N LEU A 167 5.47 -3.70 -0.29
CA LEU A 167 5.11 -3.80 1.13
C LEU A 167 4.87 -5.27 1.49
N ASN A 168 5.79 -5.88 2.24
CA ASN A 168 5.52 -7.15 2.87
C ASN A 168 4.20 -7.04 3.66
N GLN A 169 3.31 -8.03 3.58
CA GLN A 169 2.02 -8.05 4.30
C GLN A 169 2.14 -7.67 5.80
N LEU A 170 3.32 -7.95 6.39
CA LEU A 170 3.73 -7.58 7.75
C LEU A 170 3.77 -6.05 7.97
N GLY A 171 4.32 -5.29 7.01
CA GLY A 171 4.36 -3.83 7.06
C GLY A 171 2.98 -3.19 6.87
N LEU A 172 2.09 -3.90 6.18
CA LEU A 172 0.72 -3.44 5.93
C LEU A 172 -0.14 -3.51 7.19
N VAL A 173 -0.06 -4.61 7.95
CA VAL A 173 -0.74 -4.72 9.25
C VAL A 173 -0.27 -3.60 10.18
N GLY A 174 1.03 -3.34 10.22
CA GLY A 174 1.58 -2.20 10.97
C GLY A 174 1.03 -0.85 10.50
N ALA A 175 1.00 -0.60 9.19
CA ALA A 175 0.50 0.66 8.62
C ALA A 175 -1.00 0.89 8.90
N ASN A 176 -1.82 -0.15 8.85
CA ASN A 176 -3.25 -0.03 9.13
C ASN A 176 -3.52 0.26 10.61
N ILE A 177 -2.78 -0.40 11.52
CA ILE A 177 -2.85 -0.11 12.96
C ILE A 177 -2.45 1.34 13.26
N LEU A 178 -1.37 1.83 12.61
CA LEU A 178 -0.92 3.21 12.73
C LEU A 178 -1.98 4.21 12.28
N ARG A 179 -2.65 3.96 11.15
CA ARG A 179 -3.66 4.87 10.58
C ARG A 179 -4.98 4.88 11.34
N ASN A 180 -5.41 3.72 11.84
CA ASN A 180 -6.75 3.53 12.42
C ASN A 180 -6.73 3.33 13.94
N TRP A 181 -5.64 3.72 14.61
CA TRP A 181 -5.45 3.47 16.05
C TRP A 181 -6.66 3.93 16.88
N ASP A 182 -7.12 5.14 16.68
CA ASP A 182 -8.24 5.74 17.42
C ASP A 182 -9.55 4.97 17.27
N LYS A 183 -9.79 4.42 16.07
CA LYS A 183 -10.97 3.60 15.77
C LYS A 183 -10.87 2.22 16.41
N ILE A 184 -9.66 1.67 16.53
CA ILE A 184 -9.42 0.32 17.04
C ILE A 184 -9.44 0.30 18.58
N VAL A 185 -8.67 1.18 19.24
CA VAL A 185 -8.60 1.21 20.71
C VAL A 185 -9.61 2.15 21.35
N GLY A 186 -10.22 3.05 20.60
CA GLY A 186 -11.17 4.05 21.11
C GLY A 186 -10.48 5.32 21.62
N SER A 187 -11.23 6.42 21.66
CA SER A 187 -10.74 7.77 21.94
C SER A 187 -10.00 7.91 23.28
N ALA A 188 -10.50 7.28 24.35
CA ALA A 188 -9.91 7.38 25.69
C ALA A 188 -8.49 6.80 25.78
N LEU A 189 -8.23 5.67 25.11
CA LEU A 189 -6.90 5.05 25.06
C LEU A 189 -6.01 5.74 24.01
N ALA A 190 -6.58 6.15 22.89
CA ALA A 190 -5.88 6.81 21.80
C ALA A 190 -5.25 8.16 22.18
N GLN A 191 -5.91 8.92 23.06
CA GLN A 191 -5.38 10.20 23.55
C GLN A 191 -4.02 10.06 24.26
N ASN A 192 -3.78 8.92 24.92
CA ASN A 192 -2.60 8.71 25.77
C ASN A 192 -1.62 7.66 25.21
N THR A 193 -1.93 7.06 24.05
CA THR A 193 -1.15 5.96 23.48
C THR A 193 -1.05 6.06 21.97
N ARG A 194 0.10 5.66 21.41
CA ARG A 194 0.28 5.50 19.96
C ARG A 194 1.03 4.22 19.62
N PRO A 195 0.69 3.54 18.52
CA PRO A 195 1.44 2.39 18.06
C PRO A 195 2.78 2.88 17.46
N GLU A 196 3.87 2.18 17.74
CA GLU A 196 5.20 2.51 17.19
C GLU A 196 5.58 1.58 16.05
N ARG A 197 5.57 0.28 16.34
CA ARG A 197 5.95 -0.75 15.37
C ARG A 197 5.33 -2.08 15.72
N VAL A 198 5.12 -2.91 14.71
CA VAL A 198 4.72 -4.32 14.89
C VAL A 198 5.89 -5.18 14.44
N THR A 199 6.29 -6.13 15.28
CA THR A 199 7.33 -7.09 14.95
C THR A 199 6.71 -8.47 14.82
N PHE A 200 7.08 -9.20 13.77
CA PHE A 200 6.59 -10.55 13.52
C PHE A 200 7.75 -11.56 13.59
N PRO A 201 7.48 -12.81 14.00
CA PRO A 201 8.49 -13.85 14.00
C PRO A 201 8.94 -14.19 12.56
N PRO A 202 10.20 -14.58 12.35
CA PRO A 202 10.85 -14.68 11.03
C PRO A 202 10.21 -15.68 10.04
N LYS A 203 9.34 -16.58 10.51
CA LYS A 203 8.60 -17.54 9.66
C LYS A 203 7.07 -17.47 9.84
N GLY A 204 6.57 -16.51 10.61
CA GLY A 204 5.14 -16.35 10.90
C GLY A 204 4.55 -15.11 10.24
N ARG A 205 3.47 -15.30 9.49
CA ARG A 205 2.64 -14.19 8.96
C ARG A 205 1.58 -13.72 9.95
N THR A 206 1.51 -14.38 11.12
CA THR A 206 0.55 -14.18 12.21
C THR A 206 1.30 -14.21 13.54
N ASN A 207 0.64 -13.77 14.63
CA ASN A 207 1.22 -13.68 15.98
C ASN A 207 2.31 -12.60 16.14
N GLY A 208 2.05 -11.39 15.67
CA GLY A 208 2.93 -10.24 15.89
C GLY A 208 2.92 -9.73 17.33
N THR A 209 4.01 -9.06 17.71
CA THR A 209 4.12 -8.26 18.94
C THR A 209 4.02 -6.78 18.57
N LEU A 210 3.03 -6.08 19.13
CA LEU A 210 2.84 -4.64 18.94
C LEU A 210 3.58 -3.88 20.02
N PHE A 211 4.39 -2.91 19.60
CA PHE A 211 5.04 -1.94 20.49
C PHE A 211 4.23 -0.65 20.52
N ILE A 212 3.82 -0.22 21.71
CA ILE A 212 3.03 0.98 21.95
C ILE A 212 3.87 2.00 22.72
N LYS A 213 3.85 3.26 22.27
CA LYS A 213 4.32 4.40 23.06
C LYS A 213 3.20 4.89 23.95
N ALA A 214 3.52 5.10 25.21
CA ALA A 214 2.59 5.57 26.22
C ALA A 214 3.02 6.94 26.73
N ARG A 215 2.04 7.75 27.16
CA ARG A 215 2.30 8.90 28.02
C ARG A 215 2.96 8.44 29.32
N GLN A 216 3.84 9.28 29.88
CA GLN A 216 4.47 9.01 31.17
C GLN A 216 3.40 8.74 32.24
N GLY A 217 3.58 7.68 33.05
CA GLY A 217 2.62 7.25 34.06
C GLY A 217 1.43 6.42 33.54
N PHE A 218 1.20 6.32 32.23
CA PHE A 218 0.07 5.58 31.65
C PHE A 218 0.36 4.08 31.40
N ASN A 219 1.57 3.64 31.73
CA ASN A 219 2.04 2.27 31.45
C ASN A 219 1.20 1.19 32.13
N THR A 220 0.85 1.40 33.41
CA THR A 220 0.07 0.43 34.20
C THR A 220 -1.31 0.20 33.61
N ILE A 221 -1.94 1.26 33.11
CA ILE A 221 -3.27 1.19 32.48
C ILE A 221 -3.20 0.38 31.17
N ILE A 222 -2.15 0.54 30.38
CA ILE A 222 -1.94 -0.24 29.15
C ILE A 222 -1.67 -1.71 29.48
N GLN A 223 -0.88 -1.99 30.52
CA GLN A 223 -0.61 -3.37 30.94
C GLN A 223 -1.89 -4.09 31.36
N HIS A 224 -2.74 -3.44 32.17
CA HIS A 224 -4.04 -3.98 32.57
C HIS A 224 -4.97 -4.22 31.37
N ASN A 225 -5.00 -3.27 30.42
CA ASN A 225 -5.86 -3.35 29.23
C ASN A 225 -5.22 -4.09 28.04
N SER A 226 -4.05 -4.69 28.21
CA SER A 226 -3.28 -5.31 27.12
C SER A 226 -4.07 -6.38 26.37
N ASN A 227 -4.76 -7.26 27.10
CA ASN A 227 -5.60 -8.31 26.53
C ASN A 227 -6.80 -7.72 25.76
N GLN A 228 -7.40 -6.65 26.27
CA GLN A 228 -8.52 -5.98 25.61
C GLN A 228 -8.07 -5.28 24.32
N ILE A 229 -6.89 -4.66 24.33
CA ILE A 229 -6.29 -4.03 23.14
C ILE A 229 -6.00 -5.10 22.08
N VAL A 230 -5.41 -6.23 22.46
CA VAL A 230 -5.18 -7.36 21.53
C VAL A 230 -6.49 -7.87 20.94
N PHE A 231 -7.53 -8.03 21.77
CA PHE A 231 -8.85 -8.45 21.32
C PHE A 231 -9.42 -7.48 20.29
N ARG A 232 -9.46 -6.17 20.60
CA ARG A 232 -9.98 -5.14 19.68
C ARG A 232 -9.23 -5.11 18.36
N ILE A 233 -7.90 -5.22 18.39
CA ILE A 233 -7.10 -5.24 17.16
C ILE A 233 -7.39 -6.48 16.32
N ASN A 234 -7.45 -7.66 16.93
CA ASN A 234 -7.75 -8.90 16.21
C ASN A 234 -9.20 -8.93 15.69
N SER A 235 -10.16 -8.36 16.43
CA SER A 235 -11.55 -8.19 15.98
C SER A 235 -11.63 -7.24 14.78
N HIS A 236 -10.83 -6.17 14.75
CA HIS A 236 -10.78 -5.24 13.62
C HIS A 236 -10.23 -5.90 12.34
N PHE A 237 -9.27 -6.82 12.47
CA PHE A 237 -8.70 -7.54 11.32
C PHE A 237 -9.46 -8.82 10.94
N GLY A 238 -10.26 -9.40 11.84
CA GLY A 238 -10.97 -10.66 11.62
C GLY A 238 -10.09 -11.92 11.67
N PHE A 239 -8.81 -11.78 12.04
CA PHE A 239 -7.86 -12.88 12.27
C PHE A 239 -6.85 -12.51 13.35
N LYS A 240 -6.11 -13.50 13.87
CA LYS A 240 -5.12 -13.31 14.94
C LYS A 240 -3.82 -12.66 14.42
N ALA A 241 -3.87 -11.35 14.23
CA ALA A 241 -2.75 -10.54 13.77
C ALA A 241 -1.70 -10.33 14.88
N ILE A 242 -2.15 -10.04 16.10
CA ILE A 242 -1.29 -9.73 17.27
C ILE A 242 -1.55 -10.74 18.38
N THR A 243 -0.48 -11.14 19.05
CA THR A 243 -0.57 -11.99 20.26
C THR A 243 -0.15 -11.26 21.51
N GLU A 244 0.77 -10.31 21.41
CA GLU A 244 1.34 -9.63 22.56
C GLU A 244 1.45 -8.12 22.32
N VAL A 245 1.19 -7.34 23.37
CA VAL A 245 1.40 -5.90 23.40
C VAL A 245 2.53 -5.60 24.37
N ARG A 246 3.53 -4.84 23.90
CA ARG A 246 4.65 -4.36 24.71
C ARG A 246 4.70 -2.85 24.72
N ILE A 247 5.10 -2.30 25.85
CA ILE A 247 5.32 -0.87 25.99
C ILE A 247 6.74 -0.55 25.54
N SER A 248 6.88 0.41 24.64
CA SER A 248 8.16 0.90 24.19
C SER A 248 8.85 1.73 25.28
N LYS A 249 10.18 1.67 25.33
CA LYS A 249 10.99 2.49 26.25
C LYS A 249 10.99 3.98 25.89
N ARG A 250 10.44 4.33 24.72
CA ARG A 250 10.30 5.71 24.25
C ARG A 250 8.96 6.27 24.70
N TYR A 251 9.00 7.34 25.50
CA TYR A 251 7.80 8.03 25.95
C TYR A 251 7.11 8.77 24.81
N TYR A 252 5.80 8.96 24.94
CA TYR A 252 5.02 9.85 24.10
C TYR A 252 5.52 11.29 24.28
N ASP A 253 5.98 11.90 23.18
CA ASP A 253 6.32 13.32 23.12
C ASP A 253 5.13 14.01 22.43
N GLU A 254 4.41 14.87 23.17
CA GLU A 254 3.24 15.61 22.68
C GLU A 254 3.54 16.39 21.39
N SER A 255 4.82 16.67 21.11
CA SER A 255 5.30 17.49 20.00
C SER A 255 5.57 16.77 18.66
N SER A 256 5.15 15.52 18.46
CA SER A 256 5.59 14.75 17.28
C SER A 256 4.51 13.96 16.53
N THR A 257 3.56 14.66 15.93
CA THR A 257 2.95 14.14 14.70
C THR A 257 3.89 14.46 13.53
N THR A 258 4.21 13.49 12.65
CA THR A 258 5.03 13.76 11.44
C THR A 258 4.40 14.87 10.59
N GLY A 259 3.07 14.92 10.53
CA GLY A 259 2.31 16.01 9.91
C GLY A 259 2.45 17.36 10.62
N GLU A 260 2.47 17.41 11.94
CA GLU A 260 2.69 18.66 12.70
C GLU A 260 4.14 19.12 12.63
N LYS A 261 5.12 18.20 12.59
CA LYS A 261 6.52 18.56 12.35
C LYS A 261 6.74 19.10 10.95
N ILE A 262 6.11 18.48 9.94
CA ILE A 262 6.13 18.99 8.57
C ILE A 262 5.39 20.33 8.50
N ALA A 263 4.21 20.45 9.11
CA ALA A 263 3.46 21.70 9.14
C ALA A 263 4.21 22.80 9.89
N HIS A 264 4.81 22.51 11.04
CA HIS A 264 5.64 23.43 11.82
C HIS A 264 6.88 23.83 11.04
N ASN A 265 7.56 22.89 10.37
CA ASN A 265 8.72 23.21 9.52
C ASN A 265 8.32 24.02 8.28
N VAL A 266 7.17 23.73 7.66
CA VAL A 266 6.64 24.46 6.50
C VAL A 266 6.16 25.85 6.91
N LEU A 267 5.51 25.99 8.06
CA LEU A 267 5.10 27.28 8.63
C LEU A 267 6.33 28.10 9.04
N ALA A 268 7.31 27.49 9.70
CA ALA A 268 8.58 28.13 10.05
C ALA A 268 9.38 28.56 8.79
N ALA A 269 9.35 27.75 7.73
CA ALA A 269 10.02 28.07 6.47
C ALA A 269 9.28 29.14 5.63
N ARG A 270 7.99 29.42 5.91
CA ARG A 270 7.19 30.44 5.22
C ARG A 270 7.28 31.83 5.86
N ILE A 271 7.77 31.94 7.08
CA ILE A 271 7.94 33.23 7.75
C ILE A 271 9.19 33.89 7.16
N GLN A 272 9.01 34.88 6.28
CA GLN A 272 10.11 35.74 5.86
C GLN A 272 10.48 36.68 7.02
N PRO A 273 11.77 36.86 7.35
CA PRO A 273 12.17 37.77 8.42
C PRO A 273 11.69 39.18 8.10
N ALA A 274 11.09 39.86 9.08
CA ALA A 274 10.59 41.22 8.88
C ALA A 274 11.75 42.17 8.53
N ASN A 275 11.53 43.09 7.58
CA ASN A 275 12.57 44.03 7.15
C ASN A 275 13.03 44.99 8.27
N GLU A 276 12.16 45.27 9.25
CA GLU A 276 12.44 46.21 10.34
C GLU A 276 12.28 45.58 11.72
N LEU A 277 13.22 45.85 12.63
CA LEU A 277 13.14 45.47 14.04
C LEU A 277 12.04 46.26 14.77
N ASN A 278 11.54 45.75 15.89
CA ASN A 278 10.69 46.56 16.77
C ASN A 278 11.57 47.65 17.44
N PRO A 279 11.14 48.93 17.47
CA PRO A 279 11.91 50.02 18.07
C PRO A 279 12.34 49.78 19.53
N GLN A 280 11.58 48.99 20.30
CA GLN A 280 11.98 48.61 21.66
C GLN A 280 13.12 47.57 21.66
N THR A 281 13.05 46.57 20.77
CA THR A 281 14.09 45.55 20.64
C THR A 281 15.40 46.11 20.08
N ALA A 282 15.33 47.07 19.14
CA ALA A 282 16.52 47.71 18.58
C ALA A 282 17.35 48.47 19.63
N LYS A 283 16.69 49.07 20.63
CA LYS A 283 17.37 49.75 21.74
C LYS A 283 18.15 48.77 22.63
N LEU A 284 17.58 47.61 22.92
CA LEU A 284 18.22 46.57 23.74
C LEU A 284 19.40 45.91 23.01
N VAL A 285 19.22 45.61 21.73
CA VAL A 285 20.28 44.95 20.91
C VAL A 285 21.47 45.88 20.66
N ASN A 286 21.25 47.20 20.61
CA ASN A 286 22.33 48.18 20.49
C ASN A 286 23.25 48.28 21.72
N GLN A 287 22.81 47.79 22.89
CA GLN A 287 23.64 47.78 24.11
C GLN A 287 24.61 46.59 24.17
N ILE A 288 24.47 45.61 23.27
CA ILE A 288 25.30 44.41 23.25
C ILE A 288 26.63 44.73 22.54
N LYS A 289 27.75 44.58 23.27
CA LYS A 289 29.10 44.89 22.78
C LYS A 289 29.66 43.84 21.82
N ASP A 290 29.22 42.59 21.94
CA ASP A 290 29.69 41.49 21.10
C ASP A 290 28.96 41.49 19.74
N LYS A 291 29.75 41.55 18.66
CA LYS A 291 29.28 41.75 17.29
C LYS A 291 28.57 40.51 16.73
N GLU A 292 28.99 39.32 17.12
CA GLU A 292 28.34 38.07 16.67
C GLU A 292 27.01 37.87 17.39
N MET A 293 27.02 38.09 18.71
CA MET A 293 25.83 37.98 19.54
C MET A 293 24.77 39.01 19.14
N LYS A 294 25.19 40.24 18.84
CA LYS A 294 24.31 41.31 18.36
C LYS A 294 23.59 40.91 17.07
N LYS A 295 24.31 40.38 16.06
CA LYS A 295 23.72 39.92 14.80
C LYS A 295 22.69 38.80 15.00
N ALA A 296 23.01 37.82 15.85
CA ALA A 296 22.09 36.73 16.15
C ALA A 296 20.78 37.23 16.80
N PHE A 297 20.87 38.22 17.70
CA PHE A 297 19.69 38.83 18.32
C PHE A 297 18.90 39.73 17.36
N GLU A 298 19.54 40.38 16.39
CA GLU A 298 18.84 41.12 15.32
C GLU A 298 18.05 40.17 14.41
N GLU A 299 18.63 39.03 14.01
CA GLU A 299 17.94 38.01 13.21
C GLU A 299 16.75 37.41 13.97
N LEU A 300 16.94 37.07 15.24
CA LEU A 300 15.90 36.55 16.11
C LEU A 300 14.79 37.58 16.34
N GLY A 301 15.14 38.85 16.54
CA GLY A 301 14.17 39.95 16.69
C GLY A 301 13.30 40.16 15.44
N LYS A 302 13.89 40.05 14.24
CA LYS A 302 13.17 40.14 12.96
C LYS A 302 12.23 38.94 12.75
N LEU A 303 12.65 37.75 13.16
CA LEU A 303 11.84 36.52 13.08
C LEU A 303 10.65 36.55 14.04
N ILE A 304 10.83 37.01 15.28
CA ILE A 304 9.73 37.10 16.26
C ILE A 304 8.70 38.14 15.82
N LYS A 305 9.13 39.28 15.27
CA LYS A 305 8.19 40.29 14.73
C LYS A 305 7.38 39.74 13.56
N ALA A 306 8.01 39.01 12.64
CA ALA A 306 7.32 38.38 11.50
C ALA A 306 6.36 37.25 11.90
N ARG A 307 6.53 36.67 13.10
CA ARG A 307 5.65 35.63 13.64
C ARG A 307 4.43 36.19 14.39
N ASN A 308 4.55 37.38 14.97
CA ASN A 308 3.54 38.00 15.83
C ASN A 308 2.75 39.15 15.16
N GLY A 309 3.12 39.55 13.94
CA GLY A 309 2.39 40.52 13.11
C GLY A 309 1.67 39.83 11.97
#